data_AF-A0A7S1GD93-F1
#
_entry.id   AF-A0A7S1GD93-F1
#
_cell.length_a   1.000
_cell.length_b   1.000
_cell.length_c   1.000
_cell.angle_alpha   90.00
_cell.angle_beta   90.00
_cell.angle_gamma   90.00
#
_symmetry.space_group_name_H-M   'P 1'
#
loop_
_entity.id
_entity.type
_entity.pdbx_description
1 polymer ?
#
loop_
_entity_poly.entity_id
_entity_poly.type
_entity_poly.pdbx_seq_one_letter_code
_entity_poly.pdbx_strand_id
1 'polypeptide(L)'
;CKGGRAGGARAGARPQQRDGSLAAGKQRIEELTTTVTELRLSVDGLEKERDFYFGKLRDIEILLQAYAGPDKALADSIFKILYATEDDFVAVEGEGDEVGGDNDGKEAEGVEA
;
A
#
# COMPACT_ATOMS: atom_id res chain seq x y z
N CYS A 1 -83.22 -23.64 -24.42
CA CYS A 1 -82.89 -25.08 -24.40
C CYS A 1 -81.48 -25.25 -24.97
N LYS A 2 -80.42 -25.76 -24.32
CA LYS A 2 -80.24 -26.58 -23.11
C LYS A 2 -78.81 -26.36 -22.57
N GLY A 3 -78.67 -26.40 -21.22
CA GLY A 3 -77.56 -26.96 -20.40
C GLY A 3 -76.11 -26.47 -20.62
N GLY A 4 -75.21 -26.42 -19.64
CA GLY A 4 -75.27 -26.80 -18.23
C GLY A 4 -73.88 -27.22 -17.72
N ARG A 5 -73.44 -26.61 -16.61
CA ARG A 5 -72.50 -27.05 -15.54
C ARG A 5 -70.98 -27.29 -15.78
N ALA A 6 -70.22 -26.49 -15.01
CA ALA A 6 -69.25 -26.85 -13.95
C ALA A 6 -67.92 -27.56 -14.25
N GLY A 7 -66.83 -26.97 -13.73
CA GLY A 7 -65.86 -27.70 -12.90
C GLY A 7 -64.36 -27.60 -13.26
N GLY A 8 -63.57 -27.11 -12.29
CA GLY A 8 -62.14 -27.43 -12.09
C GLY A 8 -61.13 -26.67 -12.96
N ALA A 9 -59.93 -26.30 -12.52
CA ALA A 9 -59.23 -26.46 -11.26
C ALA A 9 -58.15 -25.36 -11.19
N ARG A 10 -57.77 -24.96 -9.97
CA ARG A 10 -56.70 -23.99 -9.72
C ARG A 10 -55.39 -24.48 -10.35
N ALA A 11 -54.89 -23.79 -11.37
CA ALA A 11 -53.49 -23.86 -11.75
C ALA A 11 -52.69 -23.00 -10.76
N GLY A 12 -52.07 -23.65 -9.77
CA GLY A 12 -51.15 -22.99 -8.84
C GLY A 12 -49.93 -22.47 -9.59
N ALA A 13 -49.94 -21.18 -9.95
CA ALA A 13 -48.73 -20.47 -10.30
C ALA A 13 -47.93 -20.24 -9.02
N ARG A 14 -46.94 -21.10 -8.77
CA ARG A 14 -45.98 -21.02 -7.67
C ARG A 14 -45.25 -19.67 -7.71
N PRO A 15 -45.47 -18.73 -6.77
CA PRO A 15 -44.77 -17.45 -6.78
C PRO A 15 -43.70 -17.46 -5.67
N GLN A 16 -42.79 -18.44 -5.65
CA GLN A 16 -41.80 -18.51 -4.56
C GLN A 16 -40.48 -19.04 -5.09
N GLN A 17 -39.64 -18.14 -5.61
CA GLN A 17 -38.19 -18.34 -5.79
C GLN A 17 -37.44 -17.06 -6.19
N ARG A 18 -38.12 -16.06 -6.77
CA ARG A 18 -37.49 -14.78 -7.15
C ARG A 18 -37.12 -13.90 -5.95
N ASP A 19 -37.95 -13.89 -4.90
CA ASP A 19 -37.77 -12.96 -3.78
C ASP A 19 -36.49 -13.22 -2.96
N GLY A 20 -36.17 -14.49 -2.69
CA GLY A 20 -34.95 -14.86 -1.97
C GLY A 20 -33.64 -14.54 -2.72
N SER A 21 -33.66 -14.59 -4.06
CA SER A 21 -32.48 -14.25 -4.88
C SER A 21 -32.25 -12.74 -4.94
N LEU A 22 -33.31 -11.92 -4.95
CA LEU A 22 -33.17 -10.47 -4.88
C LEU A 22 -32.72 -10.01 -3.50
N ALA A 23 -33.22 -10.63 -2.42
CA ALA A 23 -32.79 -10.32 -1.05
C ALA A 23 -31.30 -10.66 -0.83
N ALA A 24 -30.84 -11.83 -1.26
CA ALA A 24 -29.43 -12.21 -1.18
C ALA A 24 -28.52 -11.30 -2.04
N GLY A 25 -29.00 -10.89 -3.21
CA GLY A 25 -28.30 -9.93 -4.07
C GLY A 25 -28.17 -8.55 -3.41
N LYS A 26 -29.23 -8.06 -2.77
CA LYS A 26 -29.23 -6.79 -2.01
C LYS A 26 -28.24 -6.84 -0.84
N GLN A 27 -28.27 -7.91 -0.05
CA GLN A 27 -27.34 -8.09 1.06
C GLN A 27 -25.88 -8.07 0.60
N ARG A 28 -25.57 -8.76 -0.51
CA ARG A 28 -24.21 -8.75 -1.08
C ARG A 28 -23.80 -7.37 -1.61
N ILE A 29 -24.75 -6.60 -2.17
CA ILE A 29 -24.49 -5.22 -2.60
C ILE A 29 -24.19 -4.34 -1.40
N GLU A 30 -24.92 -4.48 -0.29
CA GLU A 30 -24.69 -3.72 0.94
C GLU A 30 -23.33 -4.05 1.57
N GLU A 31 -22.97 -5.34 1.65
CA GLU A 31 -21.66 -5.81 2.12
C GLU A 31 -20.52 -5.22 1.27
N LEU A 32 -20.61 -5.36 -0.07
CA LEU A 32 -19.62 -4.80 -0.99
C LEU A 32 -19.53 -3.27 -0.90
N THR A 33 -20.66 -2.59 -0.74
CA THR A 33 -20.70 -1.12 -0.58
C THR A 33 -20.00 -0.70 0.72
N THR A 34 -20.17 -1.47 1.78
CA THR A 34 -19.51 -1.24 3.07
C THR A 34 -18.00 -1.40 2.91
N THR A 35 -17.52 -2.51 2.34
CA THR A 35 -16.09 -2.74 2.10
C THR A 35 -15.48 -1.65 1.21
N VAL A 36 -16.17 -1.23 0.15
CA VAL A 36 -15.70 -0.13 -0.70
C VAL A 36 -15.58 1.18 0.08
N THR A 37 -16.52 1.45 0.99
CA THR A 37 -16.50 2.66 1.82
C THR A 37 -15.34 2.61 2.82
N GLU A 38 -15.12 1.47 3.47
CA GLU A 38 -13.99 1.25 4.40
C GLU A 38 -12.64 1.40 3.69
N LEU A 39 -12.48 0.79 2.52
CA LEU A 39 -11.25 0.91 1.73
C LEU A 39 -11.00 2.36 1.31
N ARG A 40 -12.03 3.10 0.92
CA ARG A 40 -11.90 4.54 0.60
C ARG A 40 -11.43 5.33 1.81
N LEU A 41 -12.03 5.12 2.98
CA LEU A 41 -11.60 5.77 4.22
C LEU A 41 -10.15 5.42 4.59
N SER A 42 -9.76 4.17 4.37
CA SER A 42 -8.38 3.72 4.58
C SER A 42 -7.40 4.43 3.64
N VAL A 43 -7.73 4.54 2.35
CA VAL A 43 -6.92 5.25 1.36
C VAL A 43 -6.81 6.73 1.73
N ASP A 44 -7.93 7.40 2.05
CA ASP A 44 -7.94 8.80 2.46
C ASP A 44 -7.07 9.04 3.71
N GLY A 45 -7.03 8.07 4.63
CA GLY A 45 -6.14 8.10 5.80
C GLY A 45 -4.67 7.99 5.40
N LEU A 46 -4.33 6.98 4.58
CA LEU A 46 -2.98 6.74 4.09
C LEU A 46 -2.45 7.91 3.25
N GLU A 47 -3.29 8.55 2.44
CA GLU A 47 -2.89 9.72 1.65
C GLU A 47 -2.52 10.91 2.54
N LYS A 48 -3.28 11.16 3.61
CA LYS A 48 -2.95 12.21 4.58
C LYS A 48 -1.63 11.93 5.30
N GLU A 49 -1.39 10.67 5.68
CA GLU A 49 -0.13 10.26 6.29
C GLU A 49 1.04 10.39 5.32
N ARG A 50 0.89 9.91 4.07
CA ARG A 50 1.87 10.09 3.00
C ARG A 50 2.22 11.57 2.82
N ASP A 51 1.22 12.43 2.70
CA ASP A 51 1.42 13.86 2.48
C ASP A 51 2.07 14.53 3.71
N PHE A 52 1.71 14.10 4.92
CA PHE A 52 2.32 14.57 6.16
C PHE A 52 3.82 14.22 6.25
N TYR A 53 4.19 12.98 5.94
CA TYR A 53 5.58 12.55 5.92
C TYR A 53 6.36 13.23 4.78
N PHE A 54 5.79 13.29 3.58
CA PHE A 54 6.41 13.95 2.44
C PHE A 54 6.64 15.44 2.70
N GLY A 55 5.68 16.14 3.29
CA GLY A 55 5.82 17.54 3.68
C GLY A 55 7.00 17.78 4.63
N LYS A 56 7.17 16.92 5.65
CA LYS A 56 8.33 17.01 6.57
C LYS A 56 9.66 16.82 5.84
N LEU A 57 9.75 15.81 4.97
CA LEU A 57 10.96 15.53 4.20
C LEU A 57 11.29 16.72 3.29
N ARG A 58 10.28 17.33 2.67
CA ARG A 58 10.45 18.52 1.83
C ARG A 58 10.92 19.74 2.62
N ASP A 59 10.34 19.98 3.79
CA ASP A 59 10.78 21.09 4.66
C ASP A 59 12.24 20.91 5.10
N ILE A 60 12.63 19.68 5.47
CA ILE A 60 14.03 19.33 5.81
C ILE A 60 14.95 19.59 4.61
N GLU A 61 14.56 19.16 3.41
CA GLU A 61 15.34 19.38 2.19
C GLU A 61 15.60 20.88 1.94
N ILE A 62 14.56 21.71 2.06
CA ILE A 62 14.67 23.17 1.88
C ILE A 62 15.62 23.77 2.92
N LEU A 63 15.52 23.33 4.19
CA LEU A 63 16.42 23.80 5.25
C LEU A 63 17.88 23.43 4.97
N LEU A 64 18.14 22.21 4.48
CA LEU A 64 19.48 21.75 4.12
C LEU A 64 20.03 22.47 2.89
N GLN A 65 19.20 22.78 1.89
CA GLN A 65 19.61 23.56 0.72
C GLN A 65 20.02 24.99 1.09
N ALA A 66 19.38 25.59 2.10
CA ALA A 66 19.73 26.90 2.63
C ALA A 66 20.91 26.86 3.63
N TYR A 67 21.31 25.67 4.09
CA TYR A 67 22.36 25.53 5.09
C TYR A 67 23.75 25.74 4.48
N ALA A 68 24.46 26.76 4.98
CA ALA A 68 25.83 27.10 4.58
C ALA A 68 26.85 26.90 5.71
N GLY A 69 26.53 26.05 6.69
CA GLY A 69 27.40 25.79 7.83
C GLY A 69 28.55 24.82 7.53
N PRO A 70 29.46 24.63 8.50
CA PRO A 70 30.66 23.80 8.33
C PRO A 70 30.36 22.30 8.20
N ASP A 71 29.19 21.84 8.66
CA ASP A 71 28.83 20.41 8.70
C ASP A 71 28.25 19.90 7.37
N LYS A 72 28.90 20.27 6.26
CA LYS A 72 28.44 19.87 4.91
C LYS A 72 28.37 18.35 4.74
N ALA A 73 29.27 17.59 5.37
CA ALA A 73 29.28 16.13 5.30
C ALA A 73 28.02 15.49 5.93
N LEU A 74 27.47 16.09 6.99
CA LEU A 74 26.21 15.65 7.58
C LEU A 74 25.04 15.98 6.65
N ALA A 75 25.00 17.19 6.09
CA ALA A 75 23.98 17.59 5.13
C ALA A 75 23.97 16.67 3.89
N ASP A 76 25.16 16.36 3.33
CA ASP A 76 25.32 15.44 2.21
C ASP A 76 24.81 14.02 2.58
N SER A 77 25.02 13.56 3.81
CA SER A 77 24.50 12.28 4.29
C SER A 77 22.97 12.25 4.41
N ILE A 78 22.37 13.37 4.84
CA ILE A 78 20.91 13.49 4.91
C ILE A 78 20.32 13.55 3.49
N PHE A 79 20.94 14.26 2.54
CA PHE A 79 20.50 14.24 1.13
C PHE A 79 20.52 12.84 0.53
N LYS A 80 21.52 12.01 0.86
CA LYS A 80 21.54 10.61 0.44
C LYS A 80 20.32 9.83 0.94
N ILE A 81 19.90 10.06 2.18
CA ILE A 81 18.68 9.45 2.73
C ILE A 81 17.43 9.97 2.00
N LEU A 82 17.35 11.29 1.76
CA LEU A 82 16.19 11.91 1.09
C LEU A 82 16.02 11.49 -0.37
N TYR A 83 17.12 11.12 -1.04
CA TYR A 83 17.13 10.70 -2.45
C TYR A 83 17.28 9.19 -2.65
N ALA A 84 17.36 8.42 -1.56
CA ALA A 84 17.36 6.97 -1.61
C ALA A 84 16.06 6.46 -2.27
N THR A 85 16.19 5.42 -3.07
CA THR A 85 15.09 4.75 -3.76
C THR A 85 14.68 3.49 -3.00
N GLU A 86 13.54 2.87 -3.34
CA GLU A 86 13.07 1.66 -2.65
C GLU A 86 14.12 0.54 -2.64
N ASP A 87 14.93 0.41 -3.70
CA ASP A 87 16.01 -0.57 -3.80
C ASP A 87 17.10 -0.37 -2.74
N ASP A 88 17.32 0.88 -2.29
CA ASP A 88 18.29 1.23 -1.25
C ASP A 88 17.79 0.90 0.17
N PHE A 89 16.47 0.72 0.35
CA PHE A 89 15.86 0.33 1.63
C PHE A 89 15.71 -1.19 1.77
N VAL A 90 15.48 -1.91 0.67
CA VAL A 90 15.27 -3.36 0.65
C VAL A 90 16.57 -4.13 1.00
N ALA A 91 17.74 -3.55 0.72
CA ALA A 91 19.03 -4.16 1.02
C ALA A 91 19.29 -4.37 2.53
N VAL A 92 18.59 -3.66 3.43
CA VAL A 92 18.86 -3.71 4.88
C VAL A 92 17.95 -4.69 5.63
N GLU A 93 16.80 -5.09 5.07
CA GLU A 93 15.90 -6.06 5.71
C GLU A 93 16.24 -7.54 5.38
N GLY A 94 17.25 -7.78 4.53
CA GLY A 94 17.65 -9.12 4.06
C GLY A 94 18.96 -9.68 4.62
N GLU A 95 19.83 -8.88 5.25
CA GLU A 95 21.12 -9.33 5.80
C GLU A 95 21.27 -8.85 7.24
N GLY A 96 20.85 -9.71 8.17
CA GLY A 96 21.38 -9.68 9.51
C GLY A 96 22.81 -10.20 9.51
N ASP A 97 23.73 -9.37 9.99
CA ASP A 97 25.01 -9.67 10.67
C ASP A 97 26.04 -10.57 9.97
N GLU A 98 27.32 -10.28 10.24
CA GLU A 98 28.57 -10.88 9.71
C GLU A 98 29.01 -10.33 8.33
N VAL A 99 30.17 -9.66 8.19
CA VAL A 99 31.50 -10.19 8.47
C VAL A 99 32.43 -9.10 9.01
N GLY A 100 33.00 -9.36 10.19
CA GLY A 100 34.23 -8.72 10.63
C GLY A 100 35.47 -9.38 10.01
N GLY A 101 36.55 -8.60 9.90
CA GLY A 101 37.95 -9.05 9.95
C GLY A 101 38.47 -9.92 8.81
N ASP A 102 39.40 -9.39 8.00
CA ASP A 102 40.84 -9.71 8.10
C ASP A 102 41.66 -9.08 6.96
N ASN A 103 42.54 -8.16 7.37
CA ASN A 103 43.97 -8.01 7.07
C ASN A 103 44.60 -8.24 5.67
N ASP A 104 45.49 -7.27 5.40
CA ASP A 104 46.85 -7.37 4.81
C ASP A 104 47.07 -7.58 3.31
N GLY A 105 47.69 -6.55 2.72
CA GLY A 105 48.30 -6.56 1.39
C GLY A 105 49.33 -5.43 1.24
N LYS A 106 50.39 -5.50 2.04
CA LYS A 106 51.57 -4.63 1.99
C LYS A 106 52.25 -4.73 0.61
N GLU A 107 52.12 -3.70 -0.22
CA GLU A 107 52.97 -3.58 -1.42
C GLU A 107 54.37 -3.13 -1.01
N ALA A 108 55.34 -4.02 -1.21
CA ALA A 108 56.75 -3.74 -1.17
C ALA A 108 57.33 -3.97 -2.57
N GLU A 109 57.78 -2.90 -3.21
CA GLU A 109 58.74 -2.88 -4.33
C GLU A 109 59.40 -1.51 -4.27
N GLY A 110 60.70 -1.28 -4.40
CA GLY A 110 61.89 -2.09 -4.59
C GLY A 110 63.04 -1.08 -4.54
N VAL A 111 64.10 -1.37 -3.78
CA VAL A 111 65.24 -0.47 -3.58
C VAL A 111 66.13 -0.49 -4.83
N GLU A 112 66.39 0.69 -5.39
CA GLU A 112 67.45 0.94 -6.37
C GLU A 112 68.72 1.38 -5.63
N ALA A 113 69.77 0.53 -5.65
CA ALA A 113 71.21 0.86 -5.57
C ALA A 113 72.06 -0.42 -5.61
#